data_AF-A0A1I8BE17-F1
#
_entry.id   AF-A0A1I8BE17-F1
#
_cell.length_a   1.000
_cell.length_b   1.000
_cell.length_c   1.000
_cell.angle_alpha   90.00
_cell.angle_beta   90.00
_cell.angle_gamma   90.00
#
_symmetry.space_group_name_H-M   'P 1'
#
loop_
_entity.id
_entity.type
_entity.pdbx_description
1 polymer ?
#
loop_
_entity_poly.entity_id
_entity_poly.type
_entity_poly.pdbx_seq_one_letter_code
_entity_poly.pdbx_strand_id
1 'polypeptide(L)'
;MEAIALSIGTVIGSEGHRKWRVLSRLGSGAFGAVFLVQEEGKKDNRYALKAERLSAQVQMLAVEVQVYQALMSGEGTTLEGQKRRYPLLIDKGAWNNQYNYLVMSLVGPSLEVSKREIKPANFSIGHGDTGVIYILDFGMARCFVRPDGVLKRPRAGNIGFRGTAKYASRIGHKHKELCRGDDVESWFYMACELLRGKFPCHRIDVSLLYLMFYGI
;
A
#
# COMPACT_ATOMS: atom_id res chain seq x y z
N MET A 1 -9.08 17.54 -3.18
CA MET A 1 -7.80 17.25 -3.87
C MET A 1 -8.09 17.16 -5.35
N GLU A 2 -7.38 17.93 -6.18
CA GLU A 2 -7.45 17.73 -7.63
C GLU A 2 -6.91 16.35 -8.00
N ALA A 3 -7.64 15.61 -8.83
CA ALA A 3 -7.21 14.30 -9.28
C ALA A 3 -5.91 14.39 -10.10
N ILE A 4 -5.04 13.37 -9.98
CA ILE A 4 -3.91 13.22 -10.90
C ILE A 4 -4.47 12.81 -12.27
N ALA A 5 -4.36 13.70 -13.24
CA ALA A 5 -4.83 13.51 -14.61
C ALA A 5 -3.60 13.42 -15.54
N LEU A 6 -3.00 12.24 -15.59
CA LEU A 6 -2.00 11.92 -16.61
C LEU A 6 -2.73 11.26 -17.77
N SER A 7 -2.67 11.90 -18.95
CA SER A 7 -3.32 11.40 -20.17
C SER A 7 -2.64 10.13 -20.69
N ILE A 8 -3.41 9.29 -21.38
CA ILE A 8 -2.87 8.15 -22.11
C ILE A 8 -1.91 8.67 -23.18
N GLY A 9 -0.76 8.02 -23.32
CA GLY A 9 0.31 8.41 -24.23
C GLY A 9 1.33 9.39 -23.64
N THR A 10 1.06 9.99 -22.47
CA THR A 10 2.03 10.84 -21.77
C THR A 10 3.31 10.06 -21.47
N VAL A 11 4.47 10.66 -21.74
CA VAL A 11 5.78 10.07 -21.45
C VAL A 11 6.36 10.73 -20.21
N ILE A 12 6.60 9.93 -19.18
CA ILE A 12 7.11 10.34 -17.87
C ILE A 12 8.57 9.91 -17.77
N GLY A 13 9.44 10.81 -17.36
CA GLY A 13 10.87 10.56 -17.23
C GLY A 13 11.68 11.83 -17.45
N SER A 14 12.93 11.80 -17.00
CA SER A 14 13.87 12.91 -17.17
C SER A 14 14.81 12.63 -18.34
N GLU A 15 15.41 13.68 -18.89
CA GLU A 15 16.41 13.55 -19.95
C GLU A 15 17.61 12.72 -19.46
N GLY A 16 18.10 11.80 -20.29
CA GLY A 16 19.17 10.86 -19.90
C GLY A 16 18.74 9.68 -19.01
N HIS A 17 17.47 9.61 -18.62
CA HIS A 17 16.91 8.52 -17.80
C HIS A 17 15.88 7.68 -18.57
N ARG A 18 15.42 6.58 -17.95
CA ARG A 18 14.34 5.75 -18.49
C ARG A 18 13.08 6.60 -18.68
N LYS A 19 12.35 6.31 -19.76
CA LYS A 19 11.10 6.98 -20.12
C LYS A 19 9.95 5.99 -20.08
N TRP A 20 8.85 6.40 -19.48
CA TRP A 20 7.70 5.58 -19.16
C TRP A 20 6.46 6.15 -19.84
N ARG A 21 5.96 5.45 -20.85
CA ARG A 21 4.74 5.83 -21.57
C ARG A 21 3.51 5.32 -20.83
N VAL A 22 2.57 6.21 -20.52
CA VAL A 22 1.29 5.88 -19.89
C VAL A 22 0.39 5.17 -20.90
N LEU A 23 -0.05 3.96 -20.56
CA LEU A 23 -0.96 3.15 -21.39
C LEU A 23 -2.40 3.24 -20.90
N SER A 24 -2.61 3.15 -19.59
CA SER A 24 -3.94 3.25 -18.98
C SER A 24 -3.84 3.60 -17.49
N ARG A 25 -4.96 4.02 -16.89
CA ARG A 25 -5.07 4.18 -15.44
C ARG A 25 -5.49 2.85 -14.81
N LEU A 26 -4.75 2.40 -13.80
CA LEU A 26 -5.05 1.18 -13.06
C LEU A 26 -5.88 1.47 -11.81
N GLY A 27 -5.69 2.63 -11.18
CA GLY A 27 -6.44 3.00 -10.00
C GLY A 27 -6.11 4.37 -9.45
N SER A 28 -6.81 4.73 -8.39
CA SER A 28 -6.60 5.95 -7.61
C SER A 28 -6.63 5.61 -6.12
N GLY A 29 -5.62 6.06 -5.38
CA GLY A 29 -5.56 5.97 -3.92
C GLY A 29 -5.76 7.33 -3.26
N ALA A 30 -5.77 7.33 -1.93
CA ALA A 30 -5.90 8.56 -1.13
C ALA A 30 -4.75 9.57 -1.35
N PHE A 31 -3.58 9.10 -1.80
CA PHE A 31 -2.34 9.87 -1.90
C PHE A 31 -1.79 9.96 -3.33
N GLY A 32 -2.51 9.42 -4.32
CA GLY A 32 -1.99 9.40 -5.69
C GLY A 32 -2.80 8.55 -6.65
N ALA A 33 -2.22 8.30 -7.82
CA ALA A 33 -2.83 7.46 -8.85
C ALA A 33 -1.81 6.46 -9.39
N VAL A 34 -2.31 5.30 -9.79
CA VAL A 34 -1.52 4.20 -10.34
C VAL A 34 -1.88 4.02 -11.81
N PHE A 35 -0.87 3.90 -12.65
CA PHE A 35 -0.98 3.81 -14.10
C PHE A 35 -0.25 2.57 -14.61
N LEU A 36 -0.80 1.96 -15.65
CA LEU A 36 -0.11 0.98 -16.46
C LEU A 36 0.84 1.75 -17.36
N VAL A 37 2.12 1.40 -17.33
CA VAL A 37 3.15 2.05 -18.15
C VAL A 37 3.99 1.04 -18.89
N GLN A 38 4.67 1.54 -19.91
CA GLN A 38 5.62 0.78 -20.71
C GLN A 38 6.91 1.58 -20.87
N GLU A 39 8.04 0.89 -20.80
CA GLU A 39 9.35 1.50 -21.08
C GLU A 39 9.47 1.84 -22.57
N GLU A 40 9.80 3.09 -22.90
CA GLU A 40 10.04 3.49 -24.29
C GLU A 40 11.13 2.63 -24.94
N GLY A 41 10.89 2.18 -26.17
CA GLY A 41 11.80 1.31 -26.91
C GLY A 41 11.72 -0.18 -26.57
N LYS A 42 10.90 -0.60 -25.58
CA LYS A 42 10.68 -2.04 -25.27
C LYS A 42 9.21 -2.40 -25.37
N LYS A 43 8.86 -3.23 -26.37
CA LYS A 43 7.45 -3.51 -26.70
C LYS A 43 6.70 -4.40 -25.69
N ASP A 44 7.38 -5.31 -24.99
CA ASP A 44 6.72 -6.30 -24.12
C ASP A 44 6.87 -6.07 -22.61
N ASN A 45 7.47 -4.95 -22.18
CA ASN A 45 7.68 -4.68 -20.77
C ASN A 45 6.62 -3.75 -20.21
N ARG A 46 5.70 -4.29 -19.41
CA ARG A 46 4.66 -3.51 -18.73
C ARG A 46 4.93 -3.43 -17.23
N TYR A 47 4.65 -2.25 -16.67
CA TYR A 47 4.90 -1.93 -15.26
C TYR A 47 3.75 -1.11 -14.67
N ALA A 48 3.71 -1.01 -13.35
CA ALA A 48 2.85 -0.07 -12.64
C ALA A 48 3.66 1.17 -12.25
N LEU A 49 3.16 2.36 -12.57
CA LEU A 49 3.71 3.63 -12.12
C LEU A 49 2.74 4.26 -11.13
N LYS A 50 3.21 4.53 -9.91
CA LYS A 50 2.48 5.31 -8.91
C LYS A 50 3.01 6.72 -8.93
N ALA A 51 2.11 7.69 -9.10
CA ALA A 51 2.44 9.11 -9.12
C ALA A 51 1.74 9.84 -7.95
N GLU A 52 2.43 10.80 -7.36
CA GLU A 52 1.96 11.68 -6.30
C GLU A 52 2.33 13.14 -6.63
N ARG A 53 1.42 14.10 -6.40
CA ARG A 53 1.68 15.52 -6.67
C ARG A 53 2.63 16.10 -5.62
N LEU A 54 3.57 16.95 -6.05
CA LEU A 54 4.41 17.73 -5.13
C LEU A 54 3.62 18.74 -4.30
N SER A 55 2.46 19.19 -4.81
CA SER A 55 1.56 20.09 -4.10
C SER A 55 0.60 19.39 -3.13
N ALA A 56 0.68 18.05 -3.00
CA ALA A 56 -0.15 17.32 -2.06
C ALA A 56 0.22 17.71 -0.62
N GLN A 57 -0.81 17.93 0.21
CA GLN A 57 -0.66 18.30 1.62
C GLN A 57 0.05 17.20 2.43
N VAL A 58 -0.16 15.94 2.03
CA VAL A 58 0.50 14.78 2.62
C VAL A 58 1.19 14.05 1.49
N GLN A 59 2.50 13.83 1.63
CA GLN A 59 3.32 13.09 0.69
C GLN A 59 3.86 11.82 1.34
N MET A 60 3.57 10.65 0.76
CA MET A 60 3.97 9.35 1.33
C MET A 60 4.78 8.47 0.39
N LEU A 61 4.89 8.83 -0.89
CA LEU A 61 5.63 8.06 -1.88
C LEU A 61 7.11 7.91 -1.50
N ALA A 62 7.69 8.92 -0.85
CA ALA A 62 9.07 8.87 -0.36
C ALA A 62 9.26 7.77 0.71
N VAL A 63 8.29 7.61 1.62
CA VAL A 63 8.32 6.55 2.64
C VAL A 63 8.22 5.19 1.97
N GLU A 64 7.31 5.04 1.00
CA GLU A 64 7.14 3.79 0.26
C GLU A 64 8.41 3.39 -0.50
N VAL A 65 9.08 4.34 -1.14
CA VAL A 65 10.38 4.11 -1.79
C VAL A 65 11.44 3.61 -0.80
N GLN A 66 11.53 4.21 0.39
CA GLN A 66 12.49 3.79 1.42
C GLN A 66 12.23 2.35 1.88
N VAL A 67 10.97 1.96 2.03
CA VAL A 67 10.59 0.59 2.39
C VAL A 67 11.01 -0.39 1.30
N TYR A 68 10.75 -0.08 0.02
CA TYR A 68 11.21 -0.92 -1.09
C TYR A 68 12.74 -1.09 -1.10
N GLN A 69 13.49 0.00 -0.87
CA GLN A 69 14.94 -0.06 -0.82
C GLN A 69 15.46 -0.94 0.32
N ALA A 70 14.86 -0.84 1.51
CA ALA A 70 15.20 -1.68 2.67
C ALA A 70 14.85 -3.16 2.42
N LEU A 71 13.72 -3.46 1.78
CA LEU A 71 13.35 -4.83 1.42
C LEU A 71 14.31 -5.44 0.38
N MET A 72 14.83 -4.61 -0.53
CA MET A 72 15.76 -5.04 -1.57
C MET A 72 17.21 -5.20 -1.10
N SER A 73 17.64 -4.47 -0.07
CA SER A 73 18.99 -4.60 0.51
C SER A 73 19.18 -5.91 1.28
N GLY A 74 18.10 -6.67 1.53
CA GLY A 74 18.15 -7.91 2.31
C GLY A 74 18.21 -7.66 3.82
N GLU A 75 18.14 -6.41 4.28
CA GLU A 75 18.05 -6.08 5.70
C GLU A 75 16.70 -6.55 6.27
N GLY A 76 16.71 -7.75 6.83
CA GLY A 76 15.64 -8.25 7.69
C GLY A 76 14.58 -9.16 7.06
N THR A 77 14.63 -9.52 5.77
CA THR A 77 13.72 -10.54 5.22
C THR A 77 14.21 -11.20 3.94
N THR A 78 14.67 -12.45 4.05
CA THR A 78 14.11 -13.64 3.36
C THR A 78 14.90 -14.83 3.88
N LEU A 79 14.21 -15.82 4.47
CA LEU A 79 14.81 -17.15 4.64
C LEU A 79 15.19 -17.65 3.23
N GLU A 80 16.38 -18.23 3.08
CA GLU A 80 16.85 -18.74 1.79
C GLU A 80 15.77 -19.60 1.12
N GLY A 81 15.48 -19.31 -0.15
CA GLY A 81 14.50 -20.06 -0.95
C GLY A 81 13.04 -19.55 -0.92
N GLN A 82 12.69 -18.53 -0.12
CA GLN A 82 11.33 -17.96 -0.18
C GLN A 82 11.14 -16.99 -1.36
N LYS A 83 10.07 -17.20 -2.14
CA LYS A 83 9.60 -16.28 -3.17
C LYS A 83 9.20 -14.93 -2.56
N ARG A 84 9.66 -13.82 -3.16
CA ARG A 84 9.30 -12.44 -2.77
C ARG A 84 7.79 -12.24 -2.77
N ARG A 85 7.27 -11.49 -1.79
CA ARG A 85 5.83 -11.22 -1.57
C ARG A 85 5.49 -9.73 -1.68
N TYR A 86 6.27 -8.99 -2.46
CA TYR A 86 6.10 -7.56 -2.72
C TYR A 86 6.54 -7.24 -4.16
N PRO A 87 5.99 -6.19 -4.81
CA PRO A 87 6.42 -5.78 -6.15
C PRO A 87 7.89 -5.38 -6.19
N LEU A 88 8.58 -5.63 -7.30
CA LEU A 88 9.95 -5.17 -7.47
C LEU A 88 9.94 -3.68 -7.81
N LEU A 89 10.73 -2.86 -7.09
CA LEU A 89 11.00 -1.48 -7.48
C LEU A 89 11.92 -1.46 -8.71
N ILE A 90 11.45 -0.84 -9.79
CA ILE A 90 12.13 -0.79 -11.10
C ILE A 90 12.81 0.55 -11.31
N ASP A 91 12.15 1.63 -10.91
CA ASP A 91 12.61 3.00 -11.10
C ASP A 91 11.91 3.98 -10.13
N LYS A 92 12.45 5.19 -9.99
CA LYS A 92 11.85 6.29 -9.23
C LYS A 92 12.38 7.63 -9.71
N GLY A 93 11.57 8.68 -9.55
CA GLY A 93 12.02 10.02 -9.89
C GLY A 93 11.01 11.11 -9.62
N ALA A 94 11.36 12.31 -10.05
CA ALA A 94 10.46 13.45 -10.14
C ALA A 94 10.25 13.80 -11.61
N TRP A 95 9.09 14.35 -11.95
CA TRP A 95 8.75 14.71 -13.32
C TRP A 95 8.02 16.06 -13.38
N ASN A 96 8.42 16.88 -14.34
CA ASN A 96 7.83 18.17 -14.70
C ASN A 96 7.65 19.15 -13.50
N ASN A 97 8.48 19.03 -12.46
CA ASN A 97 8.33 19.78 -11.19
C ASN A 97 6.92 19.74 -10.58
N GLN A 98 6.16 18.68 -10.88
CA GLN A 98 4.77 18.54 -10.43
C GLN A 98 4.52 17.22 -9.74
N TYR A 99 5.27 16.17 -10.09
CA TYR A 99 5.01 14.83 -9.60
C TYR A 99 6.27 14.15 -9.11
N ASN A 100 6.15 13.42 -8.00
CA ASN A 100 7.04 12.31 -7.70
C ASN A 100 6.41 11.03 -8.24
N TYR A 101 7.24 10.10 -8.70
CA TYR A 101 6.80 8.80 -9.16
C TYR A 101 7.73 7.67 -8.72
N LEU A 102 7.16 6.48 -8.62
CA LEU A 102 7.91 5.22 -8.56
C LEU A 102 7.31 4.24 -9.58
N VAL A 103 8.16 3.39 -10.12
CA VAL A 103 7.80 2.34 -11.07
C VAL A 103 8.09 1.00 -10.45
N MET A 104 7.13 0.09 -10.52
CA MET A 104 7.22 -1.25 -9.94
C MET A 104 6.71 -2.33 -10.88
N SER A 105 7.11 -3.58 -10.65
CA SER A 105 6.58 -4.73 -11.38
C SER A 105 5.06 -4.79 -11.28
N LEU A 106 4.38 -5.16 -12.37
CA LEU A 106 2.95 -5.45 -12.31
C LEU A 106 2.67 -6.68 -11.47
N VAL A 107 1.60 -6.59 -10.68
CA VAL A 107 0.99 -7.71 -9.98
C VAL A 107 -0.40 -7.96 -10.57
N GLY A 108 -0.94 -9.14 -10.30
CA GLY A 108 -2.30 -9.49 -10.70
C GLY A 108 -3.37 -8.67 -9.98
N PRO A 109 -4.64 -8.97 -10.24
CA PRO A 109 -5.75 -8.22 -9.66
C PRO A 109 -5.67 -8.23 -8.12
N SER A 110 -6.08 -7.10 -7.53
CA SER A 110 -6.29 -7.04 -6.09
C SER A 110 -7.32 -8.08 -5.68
N LEU A 111 -7.14 -8.63 -4.47
CA LEU A 111 -8.10 -9.52 -3.85
C LEU A 111 -9.49 -8.88 -3.65
N GLU A 112 -9.61 -7.55 -3.76
CA GLU A 112 -10.88 -6.82 -3.75
C GLU A 112 -11.74 -7.08 -5.00
N VAL A 113 -11.12 -7.22 -6.18
CA VAL A 113 -11.84 -7.50 -7.42
C VAL A 113 -12.47 -8.90 -7.40
N SER A 114 -11.85 -9.83 -6.64
CA SER A 114 -12.32 -11.21 -6.50
C SER A 114 -13.40 -11.40 -5.42
N LYS A 115 -13.59 -10.43 -4.51
CA LYS A 115 -14.64 -10.47 -3.47
C LYS A 115 -15.19 -9.06 -3.20
N ARG A 116 -16.48 -8.86 -3.51
CA ARG A 116 -17.25 -7.65 -3.20
C ARG A 116 -17.03 -7.23 -1.73
N GLU A 117 -16.29 -6.15 -1.57
CA GLU A 117 -16.09 -5.35 -0.36
C GLU A 117 -15.47 -6.06 0.86
N ILE A 118 -14.15 -6.17 0.82
CA ILE A 118 -13.31 -6.19 2.03
C ILE A 118 -12.27 -5.04 1.82
N LYS A 119 -11.31 -4.73 2.71
CA LYS A 119 -10.06 -4.03 2.26
C LYS A 119 -8.84 -4.93 1.96
N PRO A 120 -8.92 -5.82 0.95
CA PRO A 120 -7.81 -6.45 0.27
C PRO A 120 -7.13 -5.54 -0.76
N ALA A 121 -7.45 -4.24 -0.85
CA ALA A 121 -6.82 -3.32 -1.81
C ALA A 121 -5.27 -3.35 -1.75
N ASN A 122 -4.73 -3.62 -0.56
CA ASN A 122 -3.29 -3.70 -0.30
C ASN A 122 -2.73 -5.12 -0.49
N PHE A 123 -3.52 -6.05 -1.01
CA PHE A 123 -3.10 -7.41 -1.32
C PHE A 123 -3.51 -7.78 -2.75
N SER A 124 -2.56 -8.29 -3.53
CA SER A 124 -2.79 -8.73 -4.91
C SER A 124 -2.34 -10.16 -5.11
N ILE A 125 -3.00 -10.87 -6.02
CA ILE A 125 -2.53 -12.17 -6.49
C ILE A 125 -1.38 -11.96 -7.48
N GLY A 126 -0.42 -12.88 -7.56
CA GLY A 126 0.64 -12.83 -8.56
C GLY A 126 0.11 -12.86 -10.00
N HIS A 127 0.75 -12.08 -10.88
CA HIS A 127 0.47 -12.16 -12.32
C HIS A 127 1.14 -13.41 -12.89
N GLY A 128 0.35 -14.39 -13.35
CA GLY A 128 0.84 -15.69 -13.83
C GLY A 128 1.15 -16.73 -12.74
N ASP A 129 1.34 -16.31 -11.48
CA ASP A 129 1.51 -17.20 -10.32
C ASP A 129 0.41 -16.94 -9.29
N THR A 130 -0.73 -17.61 -9.45
CA THR A 130 -1.92 -17.39 -8.64
C THR A 130 -1.80 -17.91 -7.20
N GLY A 131 -0.74 -18.67 -6.89
CA GLY A 131 -0.47 -19.20 -5.55
C GLY A 131 0.22 -18.20 -4.63
N VAL A 132 0.52 -16.98 -5.11
CA VAL A 132 1.28 -15.97 -4.37
C VAL A 132 0.43 -14.74 -4.08
N ILE A 133 0.44 -14.31 -2.82
CA ILE A 133 -0.15 -13.05 -2.38
C ILE A 133 0.97 -12.01 -2.21
N TYR A 134 0.80 -10.86 -2.85
CA TYR A 134 1.67 -9.70 -2.78
C TYR A 134 1.09 -8.67 -1.84
N ILE A 135 1.92 -8.09 -0.98
CA ILE A 135 1.59 -6.91 -0.18
C ILE A 135 1.91 -5.66 -0.99
N LEU A 136 0.97 -4.71 -1.01
CA LEU A 136 1.03 -3.43 -1.70
C LEU A 136 0.88 -2.27 -0.72
N ASP A 137 1.21 -1.06 -1.19
CA ASP A 137 1.01 0.23 -0.53
C ASP A 137 1.68 0.35 0.86
N PHE A 138 2.99 0.61 0.83
CA PHE A 138 3.79 0.83 2.06
C PHE A 138 3.78 2.30 2.51
N GLY A 139 2.96 3.18 1.95
CA GLY A 139 2.99 4.61 2.27
C GLY A 139 2.69 4.93 3.74
N MET A 140 1.98 4.04 4.44
CA MET A 140 1.69 4.15 5.87
C MET A 140 2.66 3.37 6.77
N ALA A 141 3.58 2.61 6.18
CA ALA A 141 4.53 1.81 6.93
C ALA A 141 5.45 2.71 7.76
N ARG A 142 5.87 2.17 8.90
CA ARG A 142 6.74 2.92 9.81
C ARG A 142 7.79 2.01 10.41
N CYS A 143 9.03 2.45 10.33
CA CYS A 143 10.13 1.80 11.01
C CYS A 143 9.98 2.00 12.53
N PHE A 144 9.74 0.89 13.24
CA PHE A 144 9.60 0.83 14.70
C PHE A 144 10.93 0.66 15.41
N VAL A 145 12.01 0.36 14.70
CA VAL A 145 13.38 0.29 15.24
C VAL A 145 14.14 1.55 14.83
N ARG A 146 15.03 2.03 15.69
CA ARG A 146 15.97 3.11 15.37
C ARG A 146 17.20 2.53 14.65
N PRO A 147 18.04 3.37 14.00
CA PRO A 147 19.29 2.90 13.41
C PRO A 147 20.24 2.21 14.41
N ASP A 148 20.13 2.54 15.70
CA ASP A 148 20.88 1.94 16.81
C ASP A 148 20.33 0.58 17.29
N GLY A 149 19.30 0.03 16.62
CA GLY A 149 18.65 -1.23 17.00
C GLY A 149 17.62 -1.11 18.13
N VAL A 150 17.42 0.08 18.70
CA VAL A 150 16.50 0.29 19.82
C VAL A 150 15.07 0.45 19.32
N LEU A 151 14.12 -0.21 19.98
CA LEU A 151 12.69 -0.05 19.71
C LEU A 151 12.24 1.39 20.02
N LYS A 152 11.64 2.05 19.03
CA LYS A 152 11.02 3.36 19.20
C LYS A 152 9.85 3.24 20.17
N ARG A 153 9.80 4.13 21.15
CA ARG A 153 8.64 4.27 22.02
C ARG A 153 7.45 4.79 21.20
N PRO A 154 6.22 4.34 21.52
CA PRO A 154 5.02 4.93 20.96
C PRO A 154 5.00 6.45 21.19
N ARG A 155 4.65 7.24 20.18
CA ARG A 155 4.40 8.67 20.38
C ARG A 155 3.25 8.83 21.37
N ALA A 156 3.44 9.76 22.29
CA ALA A 156 2.39 10.15 23.22
C ALA A 156 1.33 11.02 22.51
N GLY A 157 0.11 11.00 23.04
CA GLY A 157 -0.99 11.85 22.57
C GLY A 157 -1.85 11.23 21.48
N ASN A 158 -2.68 12.08 20.88
CA ASN A 158 -3.60 11.72 19.80
C ASN A 158 -2.86 11.77 18.46
N ILE A 159 -2.71 10.62 17.81
CA ILE A 159 -1.98 10.45 16.54
C ILE A 159 -2.91 10.63 15.32
N GLY A 160 -4.22 10.82 15.57
CA GLY A 160 -5.27 10.81 14.55
C GLY A 160 -5.57 9.41 14.04
N PHE A 161 -6.68 9.28 13.32
CA PHE A 161 -7.10 8.00 12.76
C PHE A 161 -6.39 7.78 11.43
N ARG A 162 -5.88 6.57 11.22
CA ARG A 162 -5.15 6.18 10.02
C ARG A 162 -5.63 4.81 9.56
N GLY A 163 -5.83 4.66 8.26
CA GLY A 163 -6.27 3.41 7.67
C GLY A 163 -7.79 3.30 7.60
N THR A 164 -8.32 2.15 8.00
CA THR A 164 -9.68 1.74 7.64
C THR A 164 -10.49 1.45 8.87
N ALA A 165 -11.56 2.23 9.11
CA ALA A 165 -12.38 2.06 10.31
C ALA A 165 -12.85 0.61 10.50
N LYS A 166 -13.24 -0.08 9.42
CA LYS A 166 -13.73 -1.46 9.48
C LYS A 166 -12.72 -2.51 9.98
N TYR A 167 -11.43 -2.33 9.73
CA TYR A 167 -10.39 -3.28 10.15
C TYR A 167 -9.41 -2.67 11.15
N ALA A 168 -9.67 -1.44 11.61
CA ALA A 168 -8.76 -0.79 12.53
C ALA A 168 -8.81 -1.48 13.89
N SER A 169 -7.65 -1.67 14.49
CA SER A 169 -7.57 -2.16 15.84
C SER A 169 -8.24 -1.21 16.83
N ARG A 170 -8.54 -1.71 18.02
CA ARG A 170 -9.04 -0.89 19.14
C ARG A 170 -8.13 0.29 19.46
N ILE A 171 -6.82 0.13 19.33
CA ILE A 171 -5.83 1.20 19.54
C ILE A 171 -5.97 2.27 18.45
N GLY A 172 -6.15 1.87 17.20
CA GLY A 172 -6.40 2.77 16.07
C GLY A 172 -7.65 3.62 16.26
N HIS A 173 -8.75 3.02 16.70
CA HIS A 173 -9.99 3.74 17.04
C HIS A 173 -9.83 4.72 18.21
N LYS A 174 -8.90 4.44 19.13
CA LYS A 174 -8.54 5.34 20.23
C LYS A 174 -7.56 6.44 19.81
N HIS A 175 -7.23 6.53 18.52
CA HIS A 175 -6.27 7.47 17.96
C HIS A 175 -4.88 7.39 18.62
N LYS A 176 -4.51 6.18 19.07
CA LYS A 176 -3.20 5.90 19.66
C LYS A 176 -2.27 5.34 18.60
N GLU A 177 -0.98 5.35 18.90
CA GLU A 177 0.04 4.81 18.00
C GLU A 177 -0.10 3.30 17.82
N LEU A 178 -0.14 2.87 16.56
CA LEU A 178 -0.22 1.45 16.17
C LEU A 178 1.11 0.74 16.32
N CYS A 179 1.06 -0.54 16.66
CA CYS A 179 2.17 -1.46 16.82
C CYS A 179 1.91 -2.77 16.05
N ARG A 180 2.88 -3.69 16.10
CA ARG A 180 2.80 -5.00 15.39
C ARG A 180 1.58 -5.84 15.80
N GLY A 181 1.12 -5.70 17.04
CA GLY A 181 -0.09 -6.39 17.52
C GLY A 181 -1.36 -5.90 16.84
N ASP A 182 -1.40 -4.61 16.45
CA ASP A 182 -2.54 -4.01 15.77
C ASP A 182 -2.68 -4.51 14.33
N ASP A 183 -1.57 -4.83 13.66
CA ASP A 183 -1.59 -5.47 12.34
C ASP A 183 -2.24 -6.86 12.41
N VAL A 184 -1.93 -7.65 13.45
CA VAL A 184 -2.51 -8.99 13.67
C VAL A 184 -4.01 -8.89 13.99
N GLU A 185 -4.42 -7.93 14.82
CA GLU A 185 -5.84 -7.67 15.10
C GLU A 185 -6.60 -7.31 13.82
N SER A 186 -6.02 -6.44 12.98
CA SER A 186 -6.58 -6.04 11.69
C SER A 186 -6.69 -7.24 10.73
N TRP A 187 -5.69 -8.11 10.71
CA TRP A 187 -5.69 -9.34 9.91
C TRP A 187 -6.76 -10.32 10.38
N PHE A 188 -6.98 -10.44 11.69
CA PHE A 188 -8.03 -11.28 12.23
C PHE A 188 -9.41 -10.79 11.78
N TYR A 189 -9.69 -9.48 11.89
CA TYR A 189 -10.94 -8.90 11.40
C TYR A 189 -11.15 -9.14 9.90
N MET A 190 -10.10 -8.98 9.09
CA MET A 190 -10.12 -9.26 7.66
C MET A 190 -10.38 -10.75 7.38
N ALA A 191 -9.73 -11.67 8.10
CA ALA A 191 -9.90 -13.11 7.94
C ALA A 191 -11.31 -13.56 8.33
N CYS A 192 -11.87 -13.05 9.42
CA CYS A 192 -13.25 -13.32 9.82
C CYS A 192 -14.23 -12.95 8.70
N GLU A 193 -14.03 -11.81 8.05
CA GLU A 193 -14.86 -11.40 6.93
C GLU A 193 -14.66 -12.29 5.69
N LEU A 194 -13.41 -12.63 5.37
CA LEU A 194 -13.11 -13.52 4.24
C LEU A 194 -13.77 -14.90 4.38
N LEU A 195 -13.86 -15.40 5.61
CA LEU A 195 -14.42 -16.71 5.96
C LEU A 195 -15.94 -16.69 6.11
N ARG A 196 -16.52 -15.61 6.66
CA ARG A 196 -17.96 -15.55 6.99
C ARG A 196 -18.81 -14.78 5.96
N GLY A 197 -18.20 -14.07 5.01
CA GLY A 197 -18.90 -13.08 4.18
C GLY A 197 -19.09 -11.77 4.95
N LYS A 198 -20.14 -10.99 4.63
CA LYS A 198 -20.34 -9.61 5.17
C LYS A 198 -20.15 -9.54 6.69
N PHE A 199 -19.15 -8.78 7.11
CA PHE A 199 -18.96 -8.50 8.54
C PHE A 199 -20.10 -7.57 9.03
N PRO A 200 -20.72 -7.84 10.20
CA PRO A 200 -21.94 -7.16 10.65
C PRO A 200 -21.80 -5.67 10.98
N CYS A 201 -20.62 -5.06 10.84
CA CYS A 201 -20.32 -3.68 11.20
C CYS A 201 -20.96 -2.60 10.31
N HIS A 202 -21.84 -2.93 9.36
CA HIS A 202 -22.53 -1.92 8.54
C HIS A 202 -23.59 -1.11 9.29
N ARG A 203 -23.98 -1.53 10.51
CA ARG A 203 -24.98 -0.82 11.34
C ARG A 203 -24.70 -0.87 12.84
N ILE A 204 -23.51 -1.28 13.25
CA ILE A 204 -23.20 -1.52 14.65
C ILE A 204 -22.32 -0.39 15.15
N ASP A 205 -22.90 0.46 15.99
CA ASP A 205 -22.17 1.37 16.86
C ASP A 205 -21.05 0.57 17.54
N VAL A 206 -19.82 1.09 17.51
CA VAL A 206 -18.59 0.44 17.98
C VAL A 206 -18.75 -0.04 19.44
N SER A 207 -19.68 0.57 20.18
CA SER A 207 -20.19 0.17 21.50
C SER A 207 -20.71 -1.28 21.59
N LEU A 208 -21.41 -1.78 20.56
CA LEU A 208 -22.07 -3.09 20.56
C LEU A 208 -21.11 -4.24 20.22
N LEU A 209 -20.00 -3.98 19.51
CA LEU A 209 -18.92 -4.97 19.35
C LEU A 209 -18.24 -5.26 20.71
N TYR A 210 -18.25 -4.27 21.62
CA TYR A 210 -17.78 -4.41 23.00
C TYR A 210 -18.62 -5.39 23.81
N LEU A 211 -19.93 -5.47 23.54
CA LEU A 211 -20.88 -6.39 24.18
C LEU A 211 -20.82 -7.82 23.63
N MET A 212 -20.56 -8.00 22.32
CA MET A 212 -20.49 -9.35 21.74
C MET A 212 -19.26 -10.16 22.16
N PHE A 213 -18.17 -9.50 22.58
CA PHE A 213 -16.94 -10.18 23.03
C PHE A 213 -16.74 -10.16 24.55
N TYR A 214 -17.45 -9.31 25.30
CA TYR A 214 -17.26 -9.14 26.75
C TYR A 214 -18.58 -8.99 27.54
N GLY A 215 -19.70 -9.48 27.00
CA GLY A 215 -20.97 -9.57 27.71
C GLY A 215 -21.12 -10.90 28.45
N ILE A 216 -20.96 -10.83 29.78
CA ILE A 216 -20.95 -11.87 30.84
C ILE A 216 -19.61 -12.62 30.97
#